data_AF-A0A3P6T0D0-F1
#
_entry.id   AF-A0A3P6T0D0-F1
#
_cell.length_a   1.000
_cell.length_b   1.000
_cell.length_c   1.000
_cell.angle_alpha   90.00
_cell.angle_beta   90.00
_cell.angle_gamma   90.00
#
_symmetry.space_group_name_H-M   'P 1'
#
loop_
_entity.id
_entity.type
_entity.pdbx_description
1 polymer ?
#
loop_
_entity_poly.entity_id
_entity_poly.type
_entity_poly.pdbx_seq_one_letter_code
_entity_poly.pdbx_strand_id
1 'polypeptide(L)'
;MWPAIADAIEQFLFTTSHPPTPLNAEERKRHEYIDCQLIELIRTEVLPYASKLPSDFNKRIIDVLNRGSISTLDANDVLASLKLHSTAAAACPL
;
A
#
# COMPACT_ATOMS: atom_id res chain seq x y z
N MET A 1 18.58 -12.26 1.23
CA MET A 1 17.51 -11.96 0.24
C MET A 1 16.41 -11.10 0.84
N TRP A 2 15.66 -11.58 1.85
CA TRP A 2 14.55 -10.84 2.47
C TRP A 2 14.85 -9.40 2.93
N PRO A 3 16.03 -9.09 3.51
CA PRO A 3 16.36 -7.71 3.86
C PRO A 3 16.35 -6.77 2.65
N ALA A 4 16.91 -7.20 1.51
CA ALA A 4 16.95 -6.41 0.29
C ALA A 4 15.55 -6.19 -0.32
N ILE A 5 14.64 -7.16 -0.16
CA ILE A 5 13.24 -7.01 -0.59
C ILE A 5 12.54 -5.96 0.28
N ALA A 6 12.72 -6.02 1.60
CA ALA A 6 12.17 -5.01 2.51
C ALA A 6 12.74 -3.62 2.22
N ASP A 7 14.06 -3.51 1.97
CA ASP A 7 14.71 -2.26 1.57
C ASP A 7 14.12 -1.71 0.28
N ALA A 8 13.90 -2.57 -0.73
CA ALA A 8 13.34 -2.16 -2.01
C ALA A 8 11.90 -1.65 -1.87
N ILE A 9 11.06 -2.33 -1.08
CA ILE A 9 9.68 -1.89 -0.81
C ILE A 9 9.67 -0.55 -0.08
N GLU A 10 10.48 -0.41 0.97
CA GLU A 10 10.57 0.80 1.78
C GLU A 10 11.09 1.98 0.94
N GLN A 11 12.15 1.77 0.15
CA GLN A 11 12.69 2.79 -0.74
C GLN A 11 11.71 3.17 -1.84
N PHE A 12 10.96 2.22 -2.39
CA PHE A 12 9.95 2.52 -3.41
C PHE A 12 8.85 3.43 -2.85
N LEU A 13 8.18 2.99 -1.78
CA LEU A 13 7.04 3.70 -1.19
C LEU A 13 7.42 5.04 -0.56
N PHE A 14 8.64 5.17 -0.05
CA PHE A 14 9.13 6.37 0.63
C PHE A 14 10.28 7.04 -0.12
N THR A 15 10.30 6.88 -1.45
CA THR A 15 11.36 7.41 -2.32
C THR A 15 11.67 8.87 -1.99
N THR A 16 12.94 9.14 -1.63
CA THR A 16 13.43 10.50 -1.34
C THR A 16 13.95 11.22 -2.59
N SER A 17 13.88 10.58 -3.76
CA SER A 17 14.26 11.17 -5.04
C SER A 17 13.32 12.32 -5.36
N HIS A 18 13.83 13.54 -5.22
CA HIS A 18 13.12 14.73 -5.63
C HIS A 18 13.28 14.89 -7.14
N PRO A 19 12.19 14.79 -7.93
CA PRO A 19 12.31 15.03 -9.36
C PRO A 19 12.80 16.47 -9.57
N PRO A 20 13.73 16.70 -10.53
CA PRO A 20 14.31 18.02 -10.76
C PRO A 20 13.27 19.06 -11.20
N THR A 21 12.12 18.60 -11.69
CA THR A 21 10.93 19.39 -12.00
C THR A 21 9.74 18.87 -11.19
N PRO A 22 8.87 19.75 -10.67
CA PRO A 22 7.64 19.33 -10.01
C PRO A 22 6.78 18.47 -10.94
N LEU A 23 6.30 17.34 -10.43
CA LEU A 23 5.38 16.48 -11.17
C LEU A 23 4.04 17.19 -11.37
N ASN A 24 3.46 17.05 -12.56
CA ASN A 24 2.11 17.53 -12.79
C ASN A 24 1.07 16.63 -12.07
N ALA A 25 -0.20 17.03 -12.10
CA ALA A 25 -1.27 16.30 -11.39
C ALA A 25 -1.45 14.86 -11.89
N GLU A 26 -1.34 14.63 -13.20
CA GLU A 26 -1.54 13.30 -13.80
C GLU A 26 -0.36 12.37 -13.51
N GLU A 27 0.86 12.90 -13.46
CA GLU A 27 2.05 12.14 -13.06
C GLU A 27 1.97 11.73 -11.59
N ARG A 28 1.54 12.62 -10.70
CA ARG A 28 1.33 12.29 -9.28
C ARG A 28 0.28 11.20 -9.10
N LYS A 29 -0.87 11.30 -9.77
CA LYS A 29 -1.91 10.25 -9.75
C LYS A 29 -1.37 8.91 -10.26
N ARG A 30 -0.54 8.93 -11.30
CA ARG A 30 0.07 7.70 -11.84
C ARG A 30 1.03 7.08 -10.84
N HIS A 31 1.85 7.88 -10.15
CA HIS A 31 2.77 7.37 -9.12
C HIS A 31 1.97 6.76 -7.96
N GLU A 32 0.98 7.48 -7.46
CA GLU A 32 0.09 7.01 -6.39
C GLU A 32 -0.65 5.71 -6.78
N TYR A 33 -1.11 5.61 -8.03
CA TYR A 33 -1.71 4.36 -8.53
C TYR A 33 -0.75 3.18 -8.51
N ILE A 34 0.54 3.40 -8.79
CA ILE A 34 1.56 2.35 -8.71
C ILE A 34 1.85 2.00 -7.25
N ASP A 35 1.92 2.98 -6.35
CA ASP A 35 2.08 2.75 -4.91
C ASP A 35 0.93 1.87 -4.38
N CYS A 36 -0.31 2.19 -4.74
CA CYS A 36 -1.49 1.39 -4.43
C CYS A 36 -1.39 -0.06 -4.93
N GLN A 37 -0.88 -0.27 -6.16
CA GLN A 37 -0.68 -1.63 -6.69
C GLN A 37 0.36 -2.42 -5.87
N LEU A 38 1.43 -1.77 -5.42
CA LEU A 38 2.42 -2.42 -4.55
C LEU A 38 1.83 -2.77 -3.18
N ILE A 39 1.03 -1.88 -2.59
CA ILE A 39 0.33 -2.17 -1.33
C ILE A 39 -0.62 -3.35 -1.49
N GLU A 40 -1.38 -3.41 -2.58
CA GLU A 40 -2.28 -4.54 -2.84
C GLU A 40 -1.49 -5.84 -3.07
N LEU A 41 -0.34 -5.79 -3.76
CA LEU A 41 0.55 -6.94 -3.89
C LEU A 41 1.04 -7.44 -2.53
N ILE A 42 1.44 -6.54 -1.62
CA ILE A 42 1.82 -6.91 -0.25
C ILE A 42 0.64 -7.60 0.46
N ARG A 43 -0.56 -7.05 0.29
CA ARG A 43 -1.79 -7.58 0.90
C ARG A 43 -2.14 -8.98 0.40
N THR A 44 -2.02 -9.26 -0.90
CA THR A 44 -2.47 -10.53 -1.49
C THR A 44 -1.37 -11.59 -1.53
N GLU A 45 -0.11 -11.20 -1.73
CA GLU A 45 0.99 -12.15 -1.98
C GLU A 45 1.99 -12.26 -0.82
N VAL A 46 2.00 -11.30 0.12
CA VAL A 46 2.96 -11.31 1.24
C VAL A 46 2.26 -11.68 2.55
N LEU A 47 1.26 -10.90 2.95
CA LEU A 47 0.59 -11.06 4.25
C LEU A 47 -0.05 -12.45 4.48
N PRO A 48 -0.69 -13.10 3.48
CA PRO A 48 -1.30 -14.42 3.69
C PRO A 48 -0.27 -15.52 3.99
N TYR A 49 0.99 -15.29 3.65
CA TYR A 49 2.09 -16.23 3.86
C TYR A 49 3.05 -15.80 4.97
N ALA A 50 2.71 -14.78 5.77
CA ALA A 50 3.59 -14.22 6.80
C ALA A 50 4.13 -15.27 7.79
N SER A 51 3.37 -16.32 8.10
CA SER A 51 3.82 -17.42 8.98
C SER A 51 4.99 -18.23 8.41
N LYS A 52 5.25 -18.14 7.11
CA LYS A 52 6.34 -18.82 6.39
C LYS A 52 7.52 -17.89 6.10
N LEU A 53 7.39 -16.61 6.39
CA LEU A 53 8.42 -15.60 6.15
C LEU A 53 9.24 -15.34 7.42
N PRO A 54 10.49 -14.84 7.30
CA PRO A 54 11.28 -14.49 8.47
C PRO A 54 10.58 -13.43 9.34
N SER A 55 10.63 -13.61 10.65
CA SER A 55 9.98 -12.70 11.60
C SER A 55 10.46 -11.26 11.48
N ASP A 56 11.76 -11.05 11.24
CA ASP A 56 12.31 -9.71 11.06
C ASP A 56 11.87 -9.05 9.75
N PHE A 57 11.62 -9.83 8.69
CA PHE A 57 11.02 -9.31 7.48
C PHE A 57 9.58 -8.85 7.73
N ASN A 58 8.77 -9.68 8.41
CA ASN A 58 7.39 -9.34 8.75
C ASN A 58 7.31 -8.05 9.59
N LYS A 59 8.18 -7.88 10.59
CA LYS A 59 8.24 -6.65 11.39
C LYS A 59 8.48 -5.42 10.50
N ARG A 60 9.46 -5.50 9.59
CA ARG A 60 9.76 -4.39 8.67
C ARG A 60 8.59 -4.06 7.74
N ILE A 61 7.91 -5.07 7.20
CA ILE A 61 6.72 -4.85 6.37
C ILE A 61 5.59 -4.19 7.18
N ILE A 62 5.37 -4.63 8.41
CA ILE A 62 4.39 -4.00 9.31
C ILE A 62 4.77 -2.54 9.58
N ASP A 63 6.05 -2.25 9.85
CA ASP A 63 6.53 -0.88 10.07
C ASP A 63 6.33 0.01 8.82
N VAL A 64 6.61 -0.51 7.62
CA VAL A 64 6.37 0.17 6.34
C VAL A 64 4.87 0.48 6.16
N LEU A 65 3.99 -0.51 6.36
CA LEU A 65 2.54 -0.33 6.23
C LEU A 65 2.00 0.66 7.26
N ASN A 66 2.48 0.61 8.51
CA ASN A 66 2.10 1.54 9.57
C ASN A 66 2.54 2.97 9.26
N ARG A 67 3.73 3.16 8.69
CA ARG A 67 4.22 4.48 8.25
C ARG A 67 3.37 5.06 7.13
N GLY A 68 2.94 4.23 6.18
CA GLY A 68 2.03 4.63 5.09
C GLY A 68 0.56 4.84 5.54
N SER A 69 0.15 4.24 6.66
CA SER A 69 -1.21 4.38 7.21
C SER A 69 -1.49 5.74 7.87
N ILE A 70 -0.47 6.60 8.02
CA ILE A 70 -0.63 7.95 8.58
C ILE A 70 -0.87 8.94 7.43
N SER A 71 -2.16 9.22 7.16
CA SER A 71 -2.78 10.24 6.27
C SER A 71 -3.51 9.61 5.08
N THR A 72 -4.82 9.79 4.85
CA THR A 72 -5.72 10.89 5.24
C THR A 72 -7.11 10.38 5.69
N LEU A 73 -7.49 10.61 6.96
CA LEU A 73 -8.89 10.91 7.27
C LEU A 73 -9.19 12.30 6.68
N ASP A 74 -9.17 12.42 5.36
CA ASP A 74 -9.89 13.49 4.71
C ASP A 74 -11.34 13.04 4.77
N ALA A 75 -12.19 13.81 5.46
CA ALA A 75 -13.60 13.47 5.66
C ALA A 75 -14.36 13.29 4.32
N ASN A 76 -13.73 13.62 3.18
CA ASN A 76 -14.27 13.44 1.85
C ASN A 76 -13.97 12.07 1.19
N ASP A 77 -13.00 11.29 1.69
CA ASP A 77 -12.61 9.99 1.11
C ASP A 77 -13.37 8.78 1.70
N VAL A 78 -14.37 9.06 2.54
CA VAL A 78 -15.34 8.05 3.02
C VAL A 78 -16.06 7.39 1.82
N LEU A 79 -16.17 8.08 0.69
CA LEU A 79 -16.82 7.56 -0.52
C LEU A 79 -16.08 6.36 -1.16
N ALA A 80 -14.74 6.31 -1.07
CA ALA A 80 -13.96 5.18 -1.57
C ALA A 80 -14.08 3.97 -0.64
N SER A 81 -14.12 4.20 0.67
CA SER A 81 -14.33 3.17 1.70
C SER A 81 -15.74 2.57 1.67
N LEU A 82 -16.76 3.36 1.29
CA LEU A 82 -18.14 2.88 1.15
C LEU A 82 -18.35 1.96 -0.07
N LYS A 83 -17.54 2.08 -1.13
CA LYS A 83 -17.61 1.16 -2.27
C LYS A 83 -17.16 -0.25 -1.93
N LEU A 84 -16.20 -0.41 -1.02
CA LEU A 84 -15.72 -1.73 -0.61
C LEU A 84 -16.74 -2.46 0.28
N HIS A 85 -17.48 -1.73 1.12
CA HIS A 85 -18.55 -2.32 1.94
C HIS A 85 -19.83 -2.63 1.14
N SER A 86 -20.17 -1.84 0.12
CA SER A 86 -21.38 -2.08 -0.68
C SER A 86 -21.26 -3.26 -1.63
N THR A 87 -20.07 -3.60 -2.12
CA THR A 87 -19.89 -4.75 -3.02
C THR A 87 -19.84 -6.09 -2.29
N ALA A 88 -19.47 -6.10 -1.00
CA ALA A 88 -19.48 -7.31 -0.18
C ALA A 88 -20.91 -7.74 0.26
N ALA A 89 -21.85 -6.80 0.34
CA ALA A 89 -23.23 -7.09 0.75
C ALA A 89 -24.12 -7.69 -0.36
N ALA A 90 -23.69 -7.66 -1.63
CA ALA A 90 -24.49 -8.11 -2.77
C ALA A 90 -24.19 -9.55 -3.24
N ALA A 91 -23.29 -10.27 -2.57
CA ALA A 91 -22.82 -11.60 -3.01
C ALA A 91 -23.32 -12.78 -2.14
N CYS A 92 -24.38 -12.59 -1.33
CA CYS A 92 -25.06 -13.68 -0.63
C CYS A 92 -26.51 -13.79 -1.11
N PRO A 93 -26.83 -14.67 -2.07
CA PRO A 93 -28.20 -15.13 -2.26
C PRO A 93 -28.52 -16.20 -1.19
N LEU A 94 -29.54 -15.91 -0.37
CA LEU A 94 -30.43 -16.93 0.19
C LEU A 94 -31.27 -17.53 -0.93
#